data_AF-A0A1E1IUK9-F1
#
_entry.id   AF-A0A1E1IUK9-F1
#
_cell.length_a   1.000
_cell.length_b   1.000
_cell.length_c   1.000
_cell.angle_alpha   90.00
_cell.angle_beta   90.00
_cell.angle_gamma   90.00
#
_symmetry.space_group_name_H-M   'P 1'
#
loop_
_entity.id
_entity.type
_entity.pdbx_description
1 polymer ?
#
loop_
_entity_poly.entity_id
_entity_poly.type
_entity_poly.pdbx_seq_one_letter_code
_entity_poly.pdbx_strand_id
1 'polypeptide(L)'
;MPSLQPTGLLRRIIAAVAHYRGVPPPPSVPSEVILAFDEYVSSGSTMLKFIPHGPPHPRFFVIRFLNVMAGLMRSGGGRAYDQEPSVLYAVLSWYRTLSSRRMIRFLPLHDLIEVRASGTDHQYVRRRTVQPGILRGPRSGFVTNYVRADFILQFRFCSRLSQAEETLAIMAANRAEYLAWLVVGTFISQIGNVC
;
A
#
# COMPACT_ATOMS: atom_id res chain seq x y z
N MET A 1 29.78 4.37 -3.91
CA MET A 1 28.95 3.80 -2.82
C MET A 1 28.70 2.34 -3.18
N PRO A 2 29.08 1.36 -2.34
CA PRO A 2 28.77 -0.05 -2.60
C PRO A 2 27.25 -0.26 -2.62
N SER A 3 26.75 -1.13 -3.50
CA SER A 3 25.34 -1.45 -3.60
C SER A 3 24.88 -2.21 -2.35
N LEU A 4 23.94 -1.63 -1.60
CA LEU A 4 23.25 -2.38 -0.55
C LEU A 4 22.43 -3.50 -1.20
N GLN A 5 22.46 -4.70 -0.63
CA GLN A 5 21.68 -5.82 -1.14
C GLN A 5 20.28 -5.79 -0.53
N PRO A 6 19.20 -5.96 -1.32
CA PRO A 6 17.84 -5.92 -0.77
C PRO A 6 17.64 -7.09 0.20
N THR A 7 16.99 -6.82 1.33
CA THR A 7 16.64 -7.86 2.30
C THR A 7 15.81 -8.97 1.67
N GLY A 8 15.82 -10.16 2.29
CA GLY A 8 15.08 -11.32 1.81
C GLY A 8 13.58 -11.06 1.65
N LEU A 9 13.00 -10.18 2.48
CA LEU A 9 11.60 -9.80 2.39
C LEU A 9 11.32 -8.93 1.16
N LEU A 10 12.10 -7.87 0.95
CA LEU A 10 11.95 -6.98 -0.20
C LEU A 10 12.12 -7.74 -1.52
N ARG A 11 13.13 -8.61 -1.62
CA ARG A 11 13.32 -9.47 -2.81
C ARG A 11 12.11 -10.35 -3.10
N ARG A 12 11.52 -10.96 -2.08
CA ARG A 12 10.32 -11.80 -2.24
C ARG A 12 9.12 -10.97 -2.70
N ILE A 13 8.96 -9.74 -2.19
CA ILE A 13 7.86 -8.85 -2.59
C ILE A 13 8.00 -8.51 -4.07
N ILE A 14 9.19 -8.10 -4.50
CA ILE A 14 9.51 -7.76 -5.89
C ILE A 14 9.26 -8.95 -6.81
N ALA A 15 9.75 -10.14 -6.44
CA ALA A 15 9.55 -11.36 -7.22
C ALA A 15 8.07 -11.73 -7.35
N ALA A 16 7.29 -11.63 -6.25
CA ALA A 16 5.86 -11.89 -6.29
C ALA A 16 5.11 -10.89 -7.18
N VAL A 17 5.41 -9.59 -7.06
CA VAL A 17 4.81 -8.54 -7.89
C VAL A 17 5.13 -8.76 -9.37
N ALA A 18 6.40 -9.01 -9.71
CA ALA A 18 6.84 -9.28 -11.07
C ALA A 18 6.16 -10.52 -11.66
N HIS A 19 6.10 -11.61 -10.89
CA HIS A 19 5.44 -12.85 -11.29
C HIS A 19 3.96 -12.62 -11.64
N TYR A 20 3.18 -11.98 -10.76
CA TYR A 20 1.76 -11.71 -11.04
C TYR A 20 1.54 -10.69 -12.15
N ARG A 21 2.53 -9.84 -12.43
CA ARG A 21 2.52 -8.94 -13.58
C ARG A 21 2.95 -9.61 -14.88
N GLY A 22 3.46 -10.84 -14.85
CA GLY A 22 3.93 -11.56 -16.04
C GLY A 22 5.23 -11.00 -16.61
N VAL A 23 6.06 -10.37 -15.78
CA VAL A 23 7.32 -9.73 -16.18
C VAL A 23 8.50 -10.30 -15.39
N PRO A 24 9.73 -10.25 -15.93
CA PRO A 24 10.91 -10.60 -15.15
C PRO A 24 11.10 -9.61 -13.98
N PRO A 25 11.59 -10.06 -12.81
CA PRO A 25 11.99 -9.17 -11.73
C PRO A 25 13.06 -8.18 -12.21
N PRO A 26 13.07 -6.93 -11.70
CA PRO A 26 14.10 -5.96 -12.04
C PRO A 26 15.50 -6.47 -11.68
N PRO A 27 16.53 -6.16 -12.47
CA PRO A 27 17.88 -6.70 -12.29
C PRO A 27 18.58 -6.16 -11.03
N SER A 28 18.18 -4.97 -10.58
CA SER A 28 18.73 -4.33 -9.38
C SER A 28 17.67 -3.51 -8.66
N VAL A 29 17.85 -3.35 -7.35
CA VAL A 29 17.00 -2.49 -6.51
C VAL A 29 17.86 -1.30 -6.05
N PRO A 30 17.41 -0.05 -6.23
CA PRO A 30 18.15 1.12 -5.75
C PRO A 30 18.38 1.09 -4.24
N SER A 31 19.52 1.59 -3.78
CA SER A 31 19.90 1.52 -2.35
C SER A 31 18.95 2.32 -1.46
N GLU A 32 18.41 3.42 -1.97
CA GLU A 32 17.39 4.24 -1.32
C GLU A 32 16.08 3.47 -1.09
N VAL A 33 15.70 2.58 -2.01
CA VAL A 33 14.50 1.72 -1.85
C VAL A 33 14.76 0.67 -0.77
N ILE A 34 15.97 0.13 -0.71
CA ILE A 34 16.38 -0.87 0.28
C ILE A 34 16.37 -0.25 1.68
N LEU A 35 17.04 0.88 1.86
CA LEU A 35 17.10 1.60 3.13
C LEU A 35 15.70 2.04 3.60
N ALA A 36 14.91 2.66 2.72
CA ALA A 36 13.55 3.05 3.01
C ALA A 36 12.68 1.86 3.44
N PHE A 37 12.83 0.72 2.75
CA PHE A 37 12.07 -0.47 3.07
C PHE A 37 12.46 -1.02 4.44
N ASP A 38 13.76 -1.22 4.67
CA ASP A 38 14.25 -1.85 5.88
C ASP A 38 13.96 -1.01 7.12
N GLU A 39 14.15 0.30 7.06
CA GLU A 39 13.98 1.20 8.21
C GLU A 39 12.50 1.51 8.54
N TYR A 40 11.65 1.70 7.53
CA TYR A 40 10.30 2.27 7.76
C TYR A 40 9.13 1.40 7.29
N VAL A 41 9.30 0.59 6.24
CA VAL A 41 8.17 -0.15 5.61
C VAL A 41 8.09 -1.60 6.08
N SER A 42 9.23 -2.24 6.34
CA SER A 42 9.34 -3.67 6.64
C SER A 42 8.54 -4.10 7.88
N SER A 43 8.54 -3.26 8.92
CA SER A 43 7.80 -3.48 10.16
C SER A 43 6.33 -3.06 10.08
N GLY A 44 5.93 -2.35 9.03
CA GLY A 44 4.67 -1.62 8.97
C GLY A 44 4.67 -0.36 9.85
N SER A 45 3.62 0.45 9.71
CA SER A 45 3.54 1.77 10.33
C SER A 45 2.10 2.21 10.63
N THR A 46 1.91 3.04 11.65
CA THR A 46 0.59 3.59 12.00
C THR A 46 0.38 4.91 11.28
N MET A 47 -0.59 4.95 10.37
CA MET A 47 -0.89 6.11 9.53
C MET A 47 -2.37 6.49 9.60
N LEU A 48 -2.69 7.74 9.31
CA LEU A 48 -4.08 8.21 9.26
C LEU A 48 -4.69 7.88 7.91
N LYS A 49 -5.68 6.98 7.90
CA LYS A 49 -6.44 6.62 6.70
C LYS A 49 -7.59 7.59 6.46
N PHE A 50 -7.66 8.18 5.28
CA PHE A 50 -8.83 8.95 4.86
C PHE A 50 -9.97 8.02 4.41
N ILE A 51 -11.20 8.41 4.72
CA ILE A 51 -12.42 7.64 4.44
C ILE A 51 -13.55 8.54 3.90
N PRO A 52 -14.55 7.96 3.19
CA PRO A 52 -15.64 8.74 2.60
C PRO A 52 -16.46 9.57 3.59
N HIS A 53 -16.78 8.97 4.73
CA HIS A 53 -17.67 9.54 5.73
C HIS A 53 -16.96 9.55 7.09
N GLY A 54 -16.89 10.70 7.75
CA GLY A 54 -16.26 10.82 9.08
C GLY A 54 -14.73 11.02 9.07
N PRO A 55 -14.14 11.47 10.18
CA PRO A 55 -12.74 11.92 10.25
C PRO A 55 -11.73 10.83 9.86
N PRO A 56 -10.49 11.19 9.46
CA PRO A 56 -9.45 10.19 9.23
C PRO A 56 -9.23 9.34 10.48
N HIS A 57 -8.86 8.07 10.30
CA HIS A 57 -8.67 7.16 11.41
C HIS A 57 -7.26 6.57 11.42
N PRO A 58 -6.62 6.48 12.59
CA PRO A 58 -5.38 5.73 12.74
C PRO A 58 -5.60 4.27 12.34
N ARG A 59 -4.74 3.75 11.47
CA ARG A 59 -4.68 2.35 11.08
C ARG A 59 -3.23 1.91 10.99
N PHE A 60 -2.98 0.67 11.35
CA PHE A 60 -1.67 0.08 11.19
C PHE A 60 -1.59 -0.60 9.82
N PHE A 61 -0.66 -0.15 8.97
CA PHE A 61 -0.43 -0.65 7.61
C PHE A 61 0.83 -1.48 7.57
N VAL A 62 0.81 -2.60 6.85
CA VAL A 62 1.97 -3.48 6.71
C VAL A 62 1.90 -4.27 5.40
N ILE A 63 3.07 -4.47 4.78
CA ILE A 63 3.18 -5.38 3.63
C ILE A 63 3.37 -6.81 4.12
N ARG A 64 2.51 -7.71 3.67
CA ARG A 64 2.55 -9.13 4.06
C ARG A 64 2.28 -10.03 2.88
N PHE A 65 2.58 -11.31 3.07
CA PHE A 65 2.23 -12.38 2.13
C PHE A 65 0.95 -13.06 2.59
N LEU A 66 -0.02 -13.20 1.68
CA LEU A 66 -1.22 -13.99 1.89
C LEU A 66 -1.20 -15.21 0.97
N ASN A 67 -1.49 -16.37 1.54
CA ASN A 67 -1.83 -17.54 0.76
C ASN A 67 -3.31 -17.43 0.38
N VAL A 68 -3.57 -16.93 -0.83
CA VAL A 68 -4.91 -17.01 -1.40
C VAL A 68 -4.95 -18.35 -2.11
N MET A 69 -5.62 -19.33 -1.51
CA MET A 69 -5.93 -20.58 -2.20
C MET A 69 -6.67 -20.21 -3.48
N ALA A 70 -6.03 -20.40 -4.63
CA ALA A 70 -6.63 -20.27 -5.95
C ALA A 70 -7.66 -21.40 -6.12
N GLY A 71 -8.81 -21.25 -5.46
CA GLY A 71 -9.78 -22.31 -5.24
C GLY A 71 -11.20 -21.78 -5.19
N LEU A 72 -11.60 -20.96 -6.17
CA LEU A 72 -13.02 -20.77 -6.51
C LEU A 72 -13.25 -20.29 -7.97
N MET A 73 -12.29 -20.50 -8.87
CA MET A 73 -12.39 -20.13 -10.30
C MET A 73 -11.80 -21.22 -11.22
N ARG A 74 -12.01 -22.49 -10.90
CA ARG A 74 -11.80 -23.60 -11.85
C ARG A 74 -12.96 -24.59 -11.73
N SER A 75 -14.11 -24.21 -12.28
CA SER A 75 -15.07 -25.18 -12.81
C SER A 75 -14.46 -25.74 -14.09
N GLY A 76 -13.68 -26.81 -13.96
CA GLY A 76 -13.05 -27.50 -15.08
C GLY A 76 -12.20 -28.64 -14.54
N GLY A 77 -12.71 -29.87 -14.68
CA GLY A 77 -12.06 -31.08 -14.19
C GLY A 77 -10.63 -31.21 -14.73
N GLY A 78 -9.66 -31.19 -13.82
CA GLY A 78 -8.24 -31.39 -14.10
C GLY A 78 -7.57 -31.98 -12.87
N ARG A 79 -6.73 -33.00 -13.09
CA ARG A 79 -6.20 -33.94 -12.07
C ARG A 79 -5.39 -33.25 -10.97
N ALA A 80 -5.50 -33.79 -9.75
CA ALA A 80 -4.95 -33.28 -8.49
C ALA A 80 -3.42 -33.41 -8.30
N TYR A 81 -2.61 -33.36 -9.36
CA TYR A 81 -1.14 -33.51 -9.26
C TYR A 81 -0.30 -32.36 -9.83
N ASP A 82 -0.91 -31.32 -10.39
CA ASP A 82 -0.21 -30.07 -10.73
C ASP A 82 -0.53 -28.99 -9.70
N GLN A 83 -0.01 -29.17 -8.49
CA GLN A 83 -0.05 -28.11 -7.48
C GLN A 83 1.08 -27.14 -7.83
N GLU A 84 0.78 -26.15 -8.68
CA GLU A 84 1.64 -24.98 -8.85
C GLU A 84 2.09 -24.51 -7.46
N PRO A 85 3.38 -24.18 -7.25
CA PRO A 85 3.86 -23.70 -5.97
C PRO A 85 2.93 -22.58 -5.52
N SER A 86 2.40 -22.66 -4.30
CA SER A 86 1.41 -21.70 -3.80
C SER A 86 2.02 -20.30 -3.83
N VAL A 87 1.81 -19.56 -4.91
CA VAL A 87 2.40 -18.25 -5.08
C VAL A 87 1.71 -17.36 -4.05
N LEU A 88 2.51 -16.80 -3.15
CA LEU A 88 1.99 -15.93 -2.11
C LEU A 88 1.78 -14.54 -2.70
N TYR A 89 0.60 -13.99 -2.47
CA TYR A 89 0.29 -12.61 -2.86
C TYR A 89 0.95 -11.66 -1.88
N ALA A 90 1.86 -10.82 -2.37
CA ALA A 90 2.32 -9.65 -1.63
C ALA A 90 1.20 -8.62 -1.60
N VAL A 91 0.75 -8.22 -0.41
CA VAL A 91 -0.38 -7.31 -0.22
C VAL A 91 -0.03 -6.17 0.72
N LEU A 92 -0.56 -4.98 0.45
CA LEU A 92 -0.67 -3.91 1.43
C LEU A 92 -1.91 -4.16 2.29
N SER A 93 -1.72 -4.48 3.56
CA SER A 93 -2.81 -4.79 4.49
C SER A 93 -2.91 -3.75 5.59
N TRP A 94 -4.10 -3.61 6.18
CA TRP A 94 -4.24 -2.77 7.38
C TRP A 94 -5.17 -3.34 8.44
N TYR A 95 -4.89 -2.91 9.66
CA TYR A 95 -5.48 -3.35 10.90
C TYR A 95 -5.97 -2.15 11.71
N ARG A 96 -6.81 -2.39 12.72
CA ARG A 96 -7.25 -1.32 13.63
C ARG A 96 -6.06 -0.74 14.40
N THR A 97 -5.15 -1.60 14.86
CA THR A 97 -3.91 -1.29 15.59
C THR A 97 -2.85 -2.33 15.26
N LEU A 98 -1.58 -2.09 15.64
CA LEU A 98 -0.48 -3.06 15.53
C LEU A 98 -0.79 -4.39 16.25
N SER A 99 -1.47 -4.32 17.40
CA SER A 99 -1.83 -5.49 18.22
C SER A 99 -3.08 -6.24 17.74
N SER A 100 -3.77 -5.74 16.71
CA SER A 100 -5.00 -6.34 16.22
C SER A 100 -4.74 -7.65 15.49
N ARG A 101 -5.43 -8.73 15.89
CA ARG A 101 -5.31 -10.04 15.24
C ARG A 101 -6.08 -10.13 13.91
N ARG A 102 -7.15 -9.36 13.76
CA ARG A 102 -8.03 -9.39 12.58
C ARG A 102 -7.64 -8.27 11.61
N MET A 103 -7.27 -8.68 10.40
CA MET A 103 -7.05 -7.77 9.27
C MET A 103 -8.39 -7.14 8.88
N ILE A 104 -8.40 -5.83 8.65
CA ILE A 104 -9.60 -5.13 8.17
C ILE A 104 -9.76 -5.36 6.69
N ARG A 105 -8.67 -5.13 5.93
CA ARG A 105 -8.65 -5.25 4.47
C ARG A 105 -7.22 -5.33 3.98
N PHE A 106 -7.07 -5.79 2.75
CA PHE A 106 -5.81 -5.80 2.00
C PHE A 106 -6.05 -5.38 0.55
N LEU A 107 -4.97 -4.92 -0.09
CA LEU A 107 -4.89 -4.60 -1.51
C LEU A 107 -3.66 -5.29 -2.10
N PRO A 108 -3.78 -6.08 -3.18
CA PRO A 108 -2.63 -6.73 -3.80
C PRO A 108 -1.66 -5.73 -4.40
N LEU A 109 -0.35 -5.89 -4.13
CA LEU A 109 0.67 -4.97 -4.64
C LEU A 109 0.88 -5.09 -6.15
N HIS A 110 0.54 -6.24 -6.75
CA HIS A 110 0.62 -6.40 -8.20
C HIS A 110 -0.42 -5.56 -8.95
N ASP A 111 -1.50 -5.14 -8.26
CA ASP A 111 -2.53 -4.23 -8.78
C ASP A 111 -2.20 -2.74 -8.55
N LEU A 112 -1.11 -2.42 -7.84
CA LEU A 112 -0.69 -1.03 -7.58
C LEU A 112 -0.20 -0.36 -8.85
N ILE A 113 -0.98 0.57 -9.40
CA ILE A 113 -0.64 1.25 -10.66
C ILE A 113 0.10 2.57 -10.45
N GLU A 114 -0.08 3.23 -9.30
CA GLU A 114 0.52 4.53 -9.04
C GLU A 114 0.59 4.86 -7.55
N VAL A 115 1.62 5.61 -7.15
CA VAL A 115 1.71 6.27 -5.85
C VAL A 115 1.95 7.77 -6.06
N ARG A 116 1.06 8.62 -5.55
CA ARG A 116 1.19 10.08 -5.65
C ARG A 116 1.61 10.72 -4.35
N ALA A 117 2.55 11.65 -4.47
CA ALA A 117 3.06 12.53 -3.44
C ALA A 117 2.13 13.75 -3.18
N SER A 118 0.82 13.56 -3.23
CA SER A 118 -0.13 14.65 -3.00
C SER A 118 -1.51 14.13 -2.60
N GLY A 119 -2.18 14.90 -1.76
CA GLY A 119 -3.59 14.75 -1.40
C GLY A 119 -4.58 15.34 -2.42
N THR A 120 -4.10 16.12 -3.39
CA THR A 120 -4.95 17.02 -4.20
C THR A 120 -5.97 16.31 -5.06
N ASP A 121 -5.74 15.06 -5.46
CA ASP A 121 -6.64 14.37 -6.38
C ASP A 121 -7.71 13.53 -5.67
N HIS A 122 -7.57 13.32 -4.36
CA HIS A 122 -8.50 12.50 -3.59
C HIS A 122 -9.60 13.37 -2.99
N GLN A 123 -10.84 13.11 -3.39
CA GLN A 123 -12.02 13.92 -3.02
C GLN A 123 -12.13 14.19 -1.51
N TYR A 124 -11.89 13.19 -0.66
CA TYR A 124 -11.97 13.33 0.81
C TYR A 124 -10.81 14.12 1.41
N VAL A 125 -9.64 14.04 0.79
CA VAL A 125 -8.48 14.85 1.20
C VAL A 125 -8.73 16.30 0.82
N ARG A 126 -9.15 16.60 -0.42
CA ARG A 126 -9.51 17.96 -0.87
C ARG A 126 -10.54 18.62 0.05
N ARG A 127 -11.63 17.91 0.37
CA ARG A 127 -12.69 18.41 1.26
C ARG A 127 -12.18 18.83 2.64
N ARG A 128 -11.07 18.26 3.12
CA ARG A 128 -10.56 18.47 4.49
C ARG A 128 -9.30 19.32 4.57
N THR A 129 -8.59 19.49 3.46
CA THR A 129 -7.32 20.22 3.38
C THR A 129 -7.47 21.64 2.82
N VAL A 130 -8.57 21.94 2.14
CA VAL A 130 -8.78 23.20 1.40
C VAL A 130 -9.64 24.23 2.13
N GLN A 131 -10.49 23.83 3.10
CA GLN A 131 -11.35 24.79 3.82
C GLN A 131 -10.88 25.01 5.26
N PRO A 132 -10.41 26.23 5.63
CA PRO A 132 -10.52 26.72 6.98
C PRO A 132 -12.01 26.98 7.25
N GLY A 133 -12.69 26.01 7.84
CA GLY A 133 -14.11 26.10 8.16
C GLY A 133 -14.41 25.32 9.44
N ILE A 134 -15.23 25.92 10.31
CA ILE A 134 -15.65 25.36 11.60
C ILE A 134 -16.40 24.05 11.34
N LEU A 135 -15.75 22.92 11.62
CA LEU A 135 -16.41 21.61 11.63
C LEU A 135 -17.07 21.41 12.98
N ARG A 136 -18.40 21.52 13.04
CA ARG A 136 -19.20 21.06 14.17
C ARG A 136 -19.03 19.53 14.29
N GLY A 137 -18.18 19.09 15.20
CA GLY A 137 -18.12 17.72 15.70
C GLY A 137 -18.69 17.63 17.12
N PRO A 138 -19.10 16.43 17.60
CA PRO A 138 -19.53 16.24 18.98
C PRO A 138 -18.47 16.73 19.98
N ARG A 139 -18.95 17.20 21.14
CA ARG A 139 -18.23 17.96 22.20
C ARG A 139 -16.95 17.30 22.78
N SER A 140 -16.52 16.14 22.27
CA SER A 140 -15.32 15.43 22.68
C SER A 140 -14.35 15.22 21.51
N GLY A 141 -13.47 16.20 21.28
CA GLY A 141 -12.13 15.93 20.73
C GLY A 141 -11.91 16.10 19.22
N PHE A 142 -12.49 17.12 18.56
CA PHE A 142 -12.11 17.44 17.19
C PHE A 142 -10.91 18.39 17.14
N VAL A 143 -9.71 17.81 17.01
CA VAL A 143 -8.52 18.54 16.56
C VAL A 143 -8.77 19.01 15.13
N THR A 144 -9.20 20.27 15.02
CA THR A 144 -8.95 21.14 13.89
C THR A 144 -7.45 21.16 13.61
N ASN A 145 -6.98 20.49 12.54
CA ASN A 145 -5.70 20.74 11.84
C ASN A 145 -5.47 19.73 10.70
N TYR A 146 -6.36 19.67 9.71
CA TYR A 146 -6.03 19.06 8.42
C TYR A 146 -5.89 20.10 7.30
N VAL A 147 -6.11 21.38 7.60
CA VAL A 147 -5.79 22.50 6.72
C VAL A 147 -4.26 22.46 6.53
N ARG A 148 -3.80 22.21 5.30
CA ARG A 148 -2.37 21.93 4.98
C ARG A 148 -1.81 20.64 5.61
N ALA A 149 -2.58 19.54 5.60
CA ALA A 149 -2.01 18.25 5.98
C ALA A 149 -0.84 17.88 5.05
N ASP A 150 0.36 17.87 5.61
CA ASP A 150 1.58 17.42 4.96
C ASP A 150 1.65 15.88 4.94
N PHE A 151 2.58 15.34 4.15
CA PHE A 151 2.92 13.90 4.18
C PHE A 151 1.79 12.94 3.76
N ILE A 152 0.94 13.39 2.83
CA ILE A 152 -0.15 12.57 2.27
C ILE A 152 0.33 11.76 1.06
N LEU A 153 0.04 10.46 1.10
CA LEU A 153 0.23 9.53 -0.01
C LEU A 153 -1.10 9.02 -0.53
N GLN A 154 -1.21 8.91 -1.84
CA GLN A 154 -2.31 8.23 -2.51
C GLN A 154 -1.79 7.02 -3.26
N PHE A 155 -2.28 5.85 -2.89
CA PHE A 155 -2.00 4.60 -3.59
C PHE A 155 -3.20 4.29 -4.46
N ARG A 156 -2.98 4.16 -5.77
CA ARG A 156 -4.02 3.82 -6.72
C ARG A 156 -3.83 2.38 -7.18
N PHE A 157 -4.88 1.59 -7.03
CA PHE A 157 -4.92 0.18 -7.40
C PHE A 157 -5.97 -0.02 -8.49
N CYS A 158 -5.70 -0.90 -9.43
CA CYS A 158 -6.68 -1.35 -10.41
C CYS A 158 -6.88 -2.85 -10.25
N SER A 159 -8.05 -3.25 -9.73
CA SER A 159 -8.40 -4.66 -9.61
C SER A 159 -8.52 -5.26 -11.00
N ARG A 160 -7.67 -6.25 -11.31
CA ARG A 160 -7.72 -6.93 -12.62
C ARG A 160 -9.03 -7.69 -12.88
N LEU A 161 -9.72 -8.12 -11.82
CA LEU A 161 -10.96 -8.89 -11.93
C LEU A 161 -12.18 -8.02 -12.22
N SER A 162 -12.25 -6.83 -11.63
CA SER A 162 -13.40 -5.94 -11.74
C SER A 162 -13.14 -4.70 -12.58
N GLN A 163 -11.90 -4.50 -13.03
CA GLN A 163 -11.40 -3.25 -13.65
C GLN A 163 -11.74 -1.98 -12.85
N ALA A 164 -12.05 -2.15 -11.56
CA ALA A 164 -12.42 -1.05 -10.69
C ALA A 164 -11.16 -0.44 -10.10
N GLU A 165 -11.05 0.88 -10.21
CA GLU A 165 -9.99 1.62 -9.53
C GLU A 165 -10.37 1.84 -8.05
N GLU A 166 -9.41 1.56 -7.17
CA GLU A 166 -9.48 1.92 -5.77
C GLU A 166 -8.32 2.84 -5.41
N THR A 167 -8.64 3.95 -4.74
CA THR A 167 -7.63 4.88 -4.22
C THR A 167 -7.61 4.83 -2.70
N LEU A 168 -6.43 4.59 -2.14
CA LEU A 168 -6.14 4.65 -0.71
C LEU A 168 -5.35 5.92 -0.41
N ALA A 169 -5.95 6.88 0.30
CA ALA A 169 -5.22 8.02 0.87
C ALA A 169 -4.84 7.78 2.33
N ILE A 170 -3.57 7.99 2.63
CA ILE A 170 -3.00 7.92 3.97
C ILE A 170 -2.11 9.12 4.26
N MET A 171 -2.00 9.49 5.54
CA MET A 171 -1.05 10.49 6.02
C MET A 171 -0.07 9.82 6.99
N ALA A 172 1.21 9.93 6.68
CA ALA A 172 2.30 9.45 7.54
C ALA A 172 2.48 10.36 8.77
N ALA A 173 3.11 9.84 9.81
CA ALA A 173 3.33 10.59 11.05
C ALA A 173 4.48 11.61 10.91
N ASN A 174 5.44 11.35 10.02
CA ASN A 174 6.59 12.22 9.80
C ASN A 174 7.11 12.15 8.35
N ARG A 175 8.03 13.06 8.01
CA ARG A 175 8.61 13.18 6.67
C ARG A 175 9.40 11.95 6.23
N ALA A 176 10.14 11.30 7.14
CA ALA A 176 10.98 10.16 6.79
C ALA A 176 10.13 8.94 6.41
N GLU A 177 9.12 8.65 7.23
CA GLU A 177 8.11 7.61 6.95
C GLU A 177 7.39 7.89 5.62
N TYR A 178 6.95 9.13 5.40
CA TYR A 178 6.34 9.56 4.14
C TYR A 178 7.21 9.30 2.92
N LEU A 179 8.48 9.73 2.96
CA LEU A 179 9.41 9.54 1.86
C LEU A 179 9.69 8.05 1.64
N ALA A 180 9.81 7.27 2.71
CA ALA A 180 10.06 5.84 2.60
C ALA A 180 8.91 5.10 1.90
N TRP A 181 7.67 5.33 2.35
CA TRP A 181 6.48 4.75 1.71
C TRP A 181 6.29 5.24 0.27
N LEU A 182 6.63 6.49 -0.03
CA LEU A 182 6.61 7.04 -1.39
C LEU A 182 7.63 6.32 -2.29
N VAL A 183 8.88 6.24 -1.88
CA VAL A 183 9.98 5.65 -2.65
C VAL A 183 9.71 4.17 -2.91
N VAL A 184 9.38 3.40 -1.87
CA VAL A 184 9.08 1.97 -1.99
C VAL A 184 7.83 1.74 -2.82
N GLY A 185 6.75 2.47 -2.56
CA GLY A 185 5.49 2.34 -3.29
C GLY A 185 5.63 2.69 -4.77
N THR A 186 6.36 3.76 -5.08
CA THR A 186 6.64 4.18 -6.47
C THR A 186 7.44 3.12 -7.19
N PHE A 187 8.52 2.60 -6.58
CA PHE A 187 9.32 1.53 -7.17
C PHE A 187 8.46 0.28 -7.48
N ILE A 188 7.65 -0.16 -6.52
CA ILE A 188 6.74 -1.31 -6.71
C ILE A 188 5.76 -1.05 -7.86
N SER A 189 5.17 0.15 -7.93
CA SER A 189 4.22 0.51 -8.98
C SER A 189 4.84 0.45 -10.39
N GLN A 190 6.15 0.68 -10.50
CA GLN A 190 6.90 0.69 -11.75
C GLN A 190 7.39 -0.70 -12.20
N ILE A 191 7.28 -1.74 -11.37
CA ILE A 191 7.70 -3.10 -11.77
C ILE A 191 6.92 -3.55 -13.02
N GLY A 192 7.61 -3.74 -14.14
CA GLY A 192 7.00 -4.14 -15.41
C GLY A 192 6.45 -2.98 -16.25
N ASN A 193 6.45 -1.75 -15.74
CA ASN A 193 6.27 -0.55 -16.57
C ASN A 193 7.65 -0.19 -17.11
N VAL A 194 7.91 -0.57 -18.37
CA VAL A 194 9.08 -0.08 -19.09
C VAL A 194 8.81 1.39 -19.42
N CYS A 195 9.73 2.28 -19.02
CA CYS A 195 9.73 3.69 -19.39
C CYS A 195 9.72 3.88 -20.91
#